data_AF-A0A1B8TKH2-F1
#
_entry.id   AF-A0A1B8TKH2-F1
#
_cell.length_a   1.000
_cell.length_b   1.000
_cell.length_c   1.000
_cell.angle_alpha   90.00
_cell.angle_beta   90.00
_cell.angle_gamma   90.00
#
_symmetry.space_group_name_H-M   'P 1'
#
loop_
_entity.id
_entity.type
_entity.pdbx_description
1 polymer ?
#
loop_
_entity_poly.entity_id
_entity_poly.type
_entity_poly.pdbx_seq_one_letter_code
_entity_poly.pdbx_strand_id
1 'polypeptide(L)'
;MLKGLAITPPVLGRISIGKVVEKNGKRLPEKDDQFTITSQVQLRDGWINHPLDEALRKAQGGKIRCIPIRLMFNAPELNFRAEYCLFDRQSGRPSCVGNGETCKRRGQDGIESLPCPSPDACPLAKGGACKPYGRLNVVIGDEDALGSFVFRTTGFNSIRTLAARLQYLQAISGNRLACLALELRLRGKSTRQSHGSPIFYVDITVRNGVALELALQQARELDELRQASGFDQAALDATARLGFANGAFEDSEDEGNAIVDEFFPAPSTDTPAQALSQPKHSAPLPTSGKSHSTLSSLLKQRAEARSLENPPA
;
A
#
# COMPACT_ATOMS: atom_id res chain seq x y z
N MET A 1 8.15 21.19 -21.83
CA MET A 1 7.41 20.64 -20.68
C MET A 1 7.04 21.78 -19.75
N LEU A 2 5.82 21.80 -19.18
CA LEU A 2 5.43 22.77 -18.17
C LEU A 2 6.29 22.54 -16.92
N LYS A 3 7.12 23.51 -16.53
CA LYS A 3 7.95 23.38 -15.33
C LYS A 3 7.05 23.33 -14.10
N GLY A 4 7.35 22.44 -13.15
CA GLY A 4 6.64 22.32 -11.88
C GLY A 4 5.47 21.33 -11.88
N LEU A 5 5.15 20.70 -13.01
CA LEU A 5 4.09 19.68 -13.11
C LEU A 5 4.69 18.27 -13.13
N ALA A 6 4.45 17.47 -12.09
CA ALA A 6 4.88 16.07 -12.09
C ALA A 6 4.13 15.32 -13.19
N ILE A 7 4.86 14.62 -14.05
CA ILE A 7 4.28 13.78 -15.09
C ILE A 7 4.27 12.35 -14.56
N THR A 8 3.08 11.90 -14.17
CA THR A 8 2.83 10.58 -13.62
C THR A 8 2.11 9.71 -14.65
N PRO A 9 2.16 8.37 -14.52
CA PRO A 9 1.36 7.49 -15.36
C PRO A 9 -0.13 7.85 -15.29
N PRO A 10 -0.86 7.89 -16.41
CA PRO A 10 -2.30 8.07 -16.41
C PRO A 10 -2.97 7.08 -15.46
N VAL A 11 -3.72 7.60 -14.50
CA VAL A 11 -4.52 6.76 -13.61
C VAL A 11 -5.82 6.43 -14.34
N LEU A 12 -6.29 5.20 -14.25
CA LEU A 12 -7.56 4.70 -14.78
C LEU A 12 -8.57 4.44 -13.65
N GLY A 13 -8.04 4.08 -12.48
CA GLY A 13 -8.84 3.74 -11.31
C GLY A 13 -8.01 3.66 -10.05
N ARG A 14 -8.69 3.37 -8.94
CA ARG A 14 -8.10 3.31 -7.59
C ARG A 14 -8.28 1.91 -7.04
N ILE A 15 -7.32 1.49 -6.22
CA ILE A 15 -7.40 0.28 -5.41
C ILE A 15 -7.42 0.73 -3.94
N SER A 16 -8.36 0.21 -3.15
CA SER A 16 -8.43 0.46 -1.71
C SER A 16 -8.53 -0.84 -0.91
N ILE A 17 -8.16 -0.77 0.37
CA ILE A 17 -8.35 -1.84 1.36
C ILE A 17 -9.11 -1.29 2.57
N GLY A 18 -10.37 -0.93 2.35
CA GLY A 18 -11.17 -0.23 3.34
C GLY A 18 -12.32 0.53 2.69
N LYS A 19 -13.32 0.86 3.52
CA LYS A 19 -14.47 1.68 3.13
C LYS A 19 -14.65 2.80 4.13
N VAL A 20 -15.23 3.90 3.69
CA VAL A 20 -15.69 4.95 4.59
C VAL A 20 -17.10 4.56 5.05
N VAL A 21 -17.30 4.42 6.36
CA VAL A 21 -18.60 4.13 6.96
C VAL A 21 -19.07 5.33 7.75
N GLU A 22 -20.36 5.62 7.67
CA GLU A 22 -20.98 6.61 8.51
C GLU A 22 -21.39 5.96 9.83
N LYS A 23 -20.79 6.40 10.94
CA LYS A 23 -21.17 6.02 12.31
C LYS A 23 -21.49 7.29 13.07
N ASN A 24 -22.72 7.42 13.58
CA ASN A 24 -23.18 8.57 14.37
C ASN A 24 -23.03 9.94 13.66
N GLY A 25 -23.39 10.01 12.37
CA GLY A 25 -23.28 11.24 11.56
C GLY A 25 -21.84 11.66 11.23
N LYS A 26 -20.86 10.78 11.47
CA LYS A 26 -19.44 10.98 11.13
C LYS A 26 -18.97 9.90 10.17
N ARG A 27 -18.32 10.32 9.09
CA ARG A 27 -17.65 9.44 8.12
C ARG A 27 -16.31 8.99 8.72
N LEU A 28 -16.16 7.69 8.96
CA LEU A 28 -14.97 7.07 9.54
C LEU A 28 -14.39 6.03 8.58
N PRO A 29 -13.06 6.00 8.39
CA PRO A 29 -12.43 4.93 7.64
C PRO A 29 -12.49 3.62 8.42
N GLU A 30 -13.06 2.58 7.81
CA GLU A 30 -13.10 1.22 8.32
C GLU A 30 -12.19 0.34 7.46
N LYS A 31 -11.20 -0.29 8.11
CA LYS A 31 -10.32 -1.25 7.43
C LYS A 31 -11.15 -2.47 7.05
N ASP A 32 -11.14 -2.80 5.77
CA ASP A 32 -11.85 -3.95 5.23
C ASP A 32 -10.86 -5.10 5.01
N ASP A 33 -11.38 -6.32 4.95
CA ASP A 33 -10.61 -7.54 4.71
C ASP A 33 -10.57 -7.94 3.23
N GLN A 34 -10.78 -6.98 2.33
CA GLN A 34 -10.80 -7.19 0.88
C GLN A 34 -10.30 -5.95 0.14
N PHE A 35 -9.96 -6.12 -1.12
CA PHE A 35 -9.76 -5.03 -2.05
C PHE A 35 -11.10 -4.52 -2.62
N THR A 36 -11.10 -3.25 -3.00
CA THR A 36 -12.10 -2.63 -3.87
C THR A 36 -11.40 -1.91 -5.01
N ILE A 37 -11.90 -2.04 -6.24
CA ILE A 37 -11.40 -1.35 -7.41
C ILE A 37 -12.45 -0.36 -7.90
N THR A 38 -12.11 0.92 -7.94
CA THR A 38 -13.02 1.98 -8.38
C THR A 38 -12.47 2.72 -9.59
N SER A 39 -13.36 3.31 -10.38
CA SER A 39 -12.99 4.28 -11.40
C SER A 39 -12.50 5.60 -10.77
N GLN A 40 -12.15 6.57 -11.61
CA GLN A 40 -11.86 7.94 -11.18
C GLN A 40 -13.11 8.82 -11.03
N VAL A 41 -14.31 8.27 -11.19
CA VAL A 41 -15.55 9.03 -11.03
C VAL A 41 -16.03 8.88 -9.59
N GLN A 42 -16.19 10.03 -8.93
CA GLN A 42 -16.77 10.12 -7.58
C GLN A 42 -18.15 10.80 -7.66
N LEU A 43 -19.17 10.10 -7.17
CA LEU A 43 -20.51 10.63 -6.96
C LEU A 43 -20.69 11.05 -5.49
N ARG A 44 -21.86 11.63 -5.17
CA ARG A 44 -22.21 12.00 -3.78
C ARG A 44 -22.12 10.82 -2.81
N ASP A 45 -22.49 9.63 -3.28
CA ASP A 45 -22.53 8.41 -2.47
C ASP A 45 -21.19 7.65 -2.44
N GLY A 46 -20.17 8.14 -3.16
CA GLY A 46 -18.83 7.56 -3.17
C GLY A 46 -18.27 7.31 -4.56
N TRP A 47 -17.16 6.57 -4.61
CA TRP A 47 -16.49 6.20 -5.86
C TRP A 47 -17.29 5.14 -6.62
N ILE A 48 -17.40 5.30 -7.94
CA ILE A 48 -18.05 4.31 -8.80
C ILE A 48 -17.12 3.11 -8.98
N ASN A 49 -17.61 1.89 -8.71
CA ASN A 49 -16.85 0.65 -8.91
C ASN A 49 -16.41 0.50 -10.38
N HIS A 50 -15.17 0.05 -10.58
CA HIS A 50 -14.68 -0.31 -11.90
C HIS A 50 -15.24 -1.67 -12.32
N PRO A 51 -15.51 -1.95 -13.61
CA PRO A 51 -15.98 -3.26 -14.07
C PRO A 51 -15.10 -4.45 -13.62
N LEU A 52 -13.79 -4.21 -13.48
CA LEU A 52 -12.83 -5.20 -12.96
C LEU A 52 -13.11 -5.62 -11.50
N ASP A 53 -13.73 -4.77 -10.69
CA ASP A 53 -14.12 -5.13 -9.31
C ASP A 53 -15.11 -6.29 -9.34
N GLU A 54 -16.20 -6.15 -10.10
CA GLU A 54 -17.23 -7.18 -10.22
C GLU A 54 -16.66 -8.48 -10.80
N ALA A 55 -15.83 -8.38 -11.85
CA ALA A 55 -15.20 -9.52 -12.47
C ALA A 55 -14.31 -10.32 -11.49
N LEU A 56 -13.44 -9.63 -10.74
CA LEU A 56 -12.58 -10.26 -9.75
C LEU A 56 -13.36 -10.81 -8.55
N ARG A 57 -14.41 -10.10 -8.15
CA ARG A 57 -15.30 -10.51 -7.06
C ARG A 57 -16.01 -11.82 -7.39
N LYS A 58 -16.53 -11.95 -8.61
CA LYS A 58 -17.13 -13.17 -9.12
C LYS A 58 -16.11 -14.32 -9.19
N ALA A 59 -14.91 -14.04 -9.70
CA ALA A 59 -13.85 -15.04 -9.81
C ALA A 59 -13.34 -15.57 -8.45
N GLN A 60 -13.44 -14.76 -7.38
CA GLN A 60 -12.94 -15.11 -6.04
C GLN A 60 -14.05 -15.45 -5.04
N GLY A 61 -15.29 -15.65 -5.50
CA GLY A 61 -16.40 -16.05 -4.61
C GLY A 61 -16.83 -14.96 -3.62
N GLY A 62 -16.70 -13.68 -3.98
CA GLY A 62 -17.32 -12.56 -3.27
C GLY A 62 -16.36 -11.56 -2.61
N LYS A 63 -15.19 -11.99 -2.12
CA LYS A 63 -14.18 -11.09 -1.54
C LYS A 63 -12.92 -11.08 -2.39
N ILE A 64 -12.49 -9.91 -2.84
CA ILE A 64 -11.25 -9.76 -3.60
C ILE A 64 -10.08 -9.81 -2.61
N ARG A 65 -9.30 -10.89 -2.61
CA ARG A 65 -8.12 -11.10 -1.75
C ARG A 65 -6.81 -11.00 -2.52
N CYS A 66 -6.88 -11.17 -3.84
CA CYS A 66 -5.76 -10.92 -4.73
C CYS A 66 -6.19 -10.13 -5.97
N ILE A 67 -5.26 -9.35 -6.52
CA ILE A 67 -5.44 -8.65 -7.80
C ILE A 67 -4.25 -9.02 -8.67
N PRO A 68 -4.44 -9.73 -9.80
CA PRO A 68 -3.38 -9.93 -10.77
C PRO A 68 -2.94 -8.58 -11.34
N ILE A 69 -1.63 -8.31 -11.31
CA ILE A 69 -1.06 -7.05 -11.74
C ILE A 69 0.18 -7.26 -12.62
N ARG A 70 0.55 -6.21 -13.33
CA ARG A 70 1.87 -5.99 -13.92
C ARG A 70 2.39 -4.64 -13.44
N LEU A 71 3.70 -4.42 -13.58
CA LEU A 71 4.35 -3.14 -13.30
C LEU A 71 4.75 -2.48 -14.61
N MET A 72 4.73 -1.15 -14.63
CA MET A 72 5.04 -0.39 -15.85
C MET A 72 6.54 -0.19 -16.02
N PHE A 73 7.26 -0.05 -14.90
CA PHE A 73 8.68 0.27 -14.89
C PHE A 73 9.52 -0.84 -14.29
N ASN A 74 10.78 -0.94 -14.72
CA ASN A 74 11.73 -1.86 -14.09
C ASN A 74 12.22 -1.32 -12.75
N ALA A 75 12.32 0.00 -12.61
CA ALA A 75 12.73 0.65 -11.37
C ALA A 75 11.59 0.65 -10.31
N PRO A 76 11.81 0.08 -9.10
CA PRO A 76 10.83 0.03 -8.02
C PRO A 76 10.25 1.40 -7.66
N GLU A 77 11.09 2.43 -7.57
CA GLU A 77 10.74 3.79 -7.16
C GLU A 77 9.80 4.50 -8.13
N LEU A 78 9.77 4.08 -9.40
CA LEU A 78 8.84 4.63 -10.39
C LEU A 78 7.44 4.02 -10.25
N ASN A 79 7.35 2.77 -9.75
CA ASN A 79 6.08 2.10 -9.49
C ASN A 79 5.54 2.44 -8.09
N PHE A 80 6.40 2.41 -7.06
CA PHE A 80 6.03 2.64 -5.68
C PHE A 80 6.85 3.76 -5.03
N ARG A 81 6.16 4.84 -4.69
CA ARG A 81 6.76 6.01 -4.05
C ARG A 81 6.29 6.07 -2.60
N ALA A 82 7.24 6.03 -1.68
CA ALA A 82 6.99 6.04 -0.25
C ALA A 82 7.71 7.24 0.36
N GLU A 83 6.95 8.22 0.83
CA GLU A 83 7.45 9.51 1.29
C GLU A 83 6.80 9.87 2.64
N TYR A 84 7.43 10.77 3.39
CA TYR A 84 6.80 11.41 4.53
C TYR A 84 6.01 12.63 4.06
N CYS A 85 4.70 12.60 4.23
CA CYS A 85 3.81 13.65 3.79
C CYS A 85 3.13 14.33 4.97
N LEU A 86 3.12 15.65 4.95
CA LEU A 86 2.29 16.52 5.78
C LEU A 86 1.24 17.16 4.87
N PHE A 87 -0.03 16.85 5.12
CA PHE A 87 -1.15 17.42 4.38
C PHE A 87 -1.76 18.58 5.15
N ASP A 88 -2.23 19.59 4.42
CA ASP A 88 -3.10 20.61 4.98
C ASP A 88 -4.49 20.02 5.28
N ARG A 89 -5.02 20.32 6.46
CA ARG A 89 -6.28 19.71 6.94
C ARG A 89 -7.52 20.21 6.22
N GLN A 90 -7.47 21.42 5.67
CA GLN A 90 -8.64 22.03 5.03
C GLN A 90 -8.72 21.67 3.56
N SER A 91 -7.57 21.71 2.87
CA SER A 91 -7.49 21.51 1.42
C SER A 91 -7.07 20.10 1.01
N GLY A 92 -6.53 19.30 1.93
CA GLY A 92 -5.94 17.98 1.60
C GLY A 92 -4.67 18.06 0.76
N ARG A 93 -4.14 19.28 0.53
CA ARG A 93 -2.95 19.48 -0.30
C ARG A 93 -1.68 19.16 0.49
N PRO A 94 -0.66 18.56 -0.13
CA PRO A 94 0.63 18.37 0.53
C PRO A 94 1.26 19.75 0.82
N SER A 95 1.50 20.02 2.09
CA SER A 95 2.25 21.20 2.56
C SER A 95 3.74 20.89 2.67
N CYS A 96 4.10 19.63 2.92
CA CYS A 96 5.48 19.16 2.95
C CYS A 96 5.56 17.69 2.50
N VAL A 97 6.49 17.36 1.61
CA VAL A 97 6.82 15.98 1.21
C VAL A 97 8.31 15.78 1.34
N GLY A 98 8.74 14.74 2.04
CA GLY A 98 10.16 14.48 2.29
C GLY A 98 10.52 13.02 2.45
N ASN A 99 11.81 12.73 2.46
CA ASN A 99 12.35 11.37 2.53
C ASN A 99 13.03 11.05 3.87
N GLY A 100 12.97 11.95 4.86
CA GLY A 100 13.68 11.79 6.12
C GLY A 100 15.12 12.31 6.11
N GLU A 101 15.56 12.93 5.01
CA GLU A 101 16.81 13.68 4.90
C GLU A 101 16.56 15.10 4.36
N THR A 102 15.76 15.22 3.30
CA THR A 102 15.32 16.47 2.68
C THR A 102 13.81 16.47 2.44
N CYS A 103 13.23 17.65 2.32
CA CYS A 103 11.82 17.82 1.95
C CYS A 103 11.61 19.00 1.01
N LYS A 104 10.53 18.91 0.24
CA LYS A 104 9.91 20.02 -0.50
C LYS A 104 8.74 20.53 0.34
N ARG A 105 8.77 21.82 0.70
CA ARG A 105 7.77 22.46 1.55
C ARG A 105 7.16 23.66 0.87
N ARG A 106 5.84 23.82 0.97
CA ARG A 106 5.15 25.05 0.59
C ARG A 106 5.38 26.11 1.67
N GLY A 107 6.17 27.13 1.35
CA GLY A 107 6.35 28.36 2.10
C GLY A 107 5.45 29.48 1.59
N GLN A 108 5.70 30.71 2.05
CA GLN A 108 4.95 31.90 1.60
C GLN A 108 5.33 32.31 0.16
N ASP A 109 6.61 32.16 -0.21
CA ASP A 109 7.16 32.59 -1.50
C ASP A 109 7.25 31.46 -2.54
N GLY A 110 6.71 30.28 -2.23
CA GLY A 110 6.70 29.13 -3.14
C GLY A 110 7.16 27.83 -2.49
N ILE A 111 7.74 26.95 -3.30
CA ILE A 111 8.19 25.63 -2.85
C ILE A 111 9.70 25.69 -2.56
N GLU A 112 10.07 25.37 -1.33
CA GLU A 112 11.45 25.39 -0.86
C GLU A 112 11.97 23.99 -0.58
N SER A 113 13.29 23.82 -0.75
CA SER A 113 14.03 22.62 -0.35
C SER A 113 14.63 22.82 1.03
N LEU A 114 14.26 21.99 1.99
CA LEU A 114 14.70 22.10 3.39
C LEU A 114 15.20 20.75 3.92
N PRO A 115 16.03 20.72 4.98
CA PRO A 115 16.34 19.50 5.71
C PRO A 115 15.08 18.88 6.33
N CYS A 116 14.98 17.55 6.29
CA CYS A 116 13.87 16.78 6.86
C CYS A 116 14.41 15.83 7.93
N PRO A 117 14.30 16.12 9.23
CA PRO A 117 14.86 15.26 10.28
C PRO A 117 14.00 14.03 10.59
N SER A 118 13.23 13.53 9.63
CA SER A 118 12.14 12.54 9.79
C SER A 118 10.99 13.01 10.71
N PRO A 119 9.81 12.34 10.72
CA PRO A 119 8.70 12.74 11.56
C PRO A 119 9.00 12.79 13.06
N ASP A 120 9.91 11.95 13.56
CA ASP A 120 10.18 11.84 15.00
C ASP A 120 10.85 13.09 15.58
N ALA A 121 11.67 13.79 14.78
CA ALA A 121 12.37 15.00 15.20
C ALA A 121 11.88 16.27 14.47
N CYS A 122 10.86 16.17 13.62
CA CYS A 122 10.35 17.31 12.88
C CYS A 122 9.35 18.14 13.72
N PRO A 123 9.57 19.45 13.93
CA PRO A 123 8.67 20.27 14.73
C PRO A 123 7.28 20.44 14.10
N LEU A 124 7.16 20.24 12.78
CA LEU A 124 5.88 20.26 12.06
C LEU A 124 5.12 18.93 12.13
N ALA A 125 5.80 17.84 12.52
CA ALA A 125 5.20 16.52 12.63
C ALA A 125 4.48 16.28 13.97
N LYS A 126 4.41 17.30 14.85
CA LYS A 126 3.75 17.23 16.17
C LYS A 126 2.36 16.60 16.06
N GLY A 127 2.08 15.68 16.99
CA GLY A 127 0.81 14.95 17.01
C GLY A 127 0.62 13.98 15.84
N GLY A 128 1.71 13.54 15.18
CA GLY A 128 1.65 12.60 14.06
C GLY A 128 1.07 13.21 12.78
N ALA A 129 1.24 14.52 12.59
CA ALA A 129 0.71 15.24 11.43
C ALA A 129 1.44 14.87 10.12
N CYS A 130 2.74 14.55 10.22
CA CYS A 130 3.53 14.03 9.11
C CYS A 130 3.59 12.50 9.20
N LYS A 131 3.15 11.80 8.14
CA LYS A 131 3.02 10.33 8.13
C LYS A 131 3.69 9.74 6.88
N PRO A 132 4.18 8.49 6.95
CA PRO A 132 4.58 7.78 5.74
C PRO A 132 3.36 7.58 4.83
N TYR A 133 3.52 7.84 3.55
CA TYR A 133 2.51 7.75 2.52
C TYR A 133 3.07 7.03 1.29
N GLY A 134 2.46 5.90 0.97
CA GLY A 134 2.81 5.06 -0.18
C GLY A 134 1.83 5.26 -1.33
N ARG A 135 2.35 5.47 -2.53
CA ARG A 135 1.62 5.50 -3.80
C ARG A 135 2.18 4.44 -4.73
N LEU A 136 1.41 3.37 -4.95
CA LEU A 136 1.75 2.28 -5.85
C LEU A 136 0.90 2.38 -7.12
N ASN A 137 1.55 2.54 -8.28
CA ASN A 137 0.91 2.44 -9.58
C ASN A 137 1.14 1.04 -10.15
N VAL A 138 0.07 0.38 -10.59
CA VAL A 138 0.10 -0.96 -11.17
C VAL A 138 -0.76 -1.01 -12.43
N VAL A 139 -0.50 -1.97 -13.32
CA VAL A 139 -1.36 -2.26 -14.47
C VAL A 139 -2.25 -3.46 -14.11
N ILE A 140 -3.55 -3.37 -14.35
CA ILE A 140 -4.50 -4.48 -14.22
C ILE A 140 -5.08 -4.78 -15.59
N GLY A 141 -4.99 -6.04 -16.03
CA GLY A 141 -5.43 -6.45 -17.37
C GLY A 141 -4.51 -5.95 -18.48
N ASP A 142 -5.04 -5.95 -19.70
CA ASP A 142 -4.29 -5.68 -20.94
C ASP A 142 -4.97 -4.62 -21.84
N GLU A 143 -6.01 -3.94 -21.35
CA GLU A 143 -6.79 -2.97 -22.15
C GLU A 143 -6.03 -1.69 -22.48
N ASP A 144 -5.23 -1.19 -21.53
CA ASP A 144 -4.37 -0.02 -21.72
C ASP A 144 -2.99 -0.31 -21.16
N ALA A 145 -1.99 -0.36 -22.05
CA ALA A 145 -0.62 -0.67 -21.69
C ALA A 145 0.08 0.46 -20.90
N LEU A 146 -0.41 1.69 -21.01
CA LEU A 146 0.18 2.88 -20.37
C LEU A 146 -0.73 3.49 -19.29
N GLY A 147 -1.90 2.90 -19.07
CA GLY A 147 -2.79 3.23 -17.96
C GLY A 147 -2.43 2.47 -16.68
N SER A 148 -2.76 3.06 -15.53
CA SER A 148 -2.42 2.50 -14.22
C SER A 148 -3.57 2.60 -13.22
N PHE A 149 -3.58 1.70 -12.24
CA PHE A 149 -4.42 1.77 -11.06
C PHE A 149 -3.55 2.18 -9.88
N VAL A 150 -4.03 3.14 -9.09
CA VAL A 150 -3.29 3.66 -7.93
C VAL A 150 -3.78 3.03 -6.64
N PHE A 151 -2.86 2.43 -5.87
CA PHE A 151 -3.06 2.02 -4.49
C PHE A 151 -2.35 2.99 -3.55
N ARG A 152 -3.13 3.63 -2.67
CA ARG A 152 -2.65 4.59 -1.66
C ARG A 152 -2.69 3.97 -0.28
N THR A 153 -1.67 4.22 0.53
CA THR A 153 -1.67 3.73 1.91
C THR A 153 -0.80 4.56 2.85
N THR A 154 -1.27 4.76 4.07
CA THR A 154 -0.47 5.24 5.21
C THR A 154 0.00 4.09 6.12
N GLY A 155 -0.33 2.85 5.74
CA GLY A 155 -0.08 1.66 6.55
C GLY A 155 1.38 1.22 6.48
N PHE A 156 2.13 1.41 7.57
CA PHE A 156 3.55 1.04 7.66
C PHE A 156 3.84 -0.41 7.23
N ASN A 157 2.98 -1.37 7.58
CA ASN A 157 3.16 -2.77 7.18
C ASN A 157 3.07 -2.96 5.66
N SER A 158 2.13 -2.29 4.99
CA SER A 158 2.02 -2.32 3.53
C SER A 158 3.24 -1.64 2.90
N ILE A 159 3.59 -0.43 3.35
CA ILE A 159 4.70 0.34 2.78
C ILE A 159 6.02 -0.44 2.86
N ARG A 160 6.37 -0.94 4.04
CA ARG A 160 7.61 -1.72 4.23
C ARG A 160 7.63 -2.98 3.37
N THR A 161 6.51 -3.70 3.31
CA THR A 161 6.43 -4.96 2.56
C THR A 161 6.55 -4.72 1.06
N LEU A 162 5.79 -3.76 0.53
CA LEU A 162 5.82 -3.41 -0.89
C LEU A 162 7.22 -2.93 -1.31
N ALA A 163 7.83 -2.02 -0.55
CA ALA A 163 9.17 -1.52 -0.86
C ALA A 163 10.21 -2.66 -0.92
N ALA A 164 10.25 -3.52 0.09
CA ALA A 164 11.19 -4.64 0.13
C ALA A 164 10.95 -5.64 -1.00
N ARG A 165 9.69 -6.02 -1.24
CA ARG A 165 9.32 -6.98 -2.28
C ARG A 165 9.69 -6.48 -3.67
N LEU A 166 9.42 -5.21 -3.99
CA LEU A 166 9.74 -4.64 -5.30
C LEU A 166 11.25 -4.62 -5.54
N GLN A 167 12.04 -4.21 -4.54
CA GLN A 167 13.51 -4.23 -4.64
C GLN A 167 14.03 -5.66 -4.85
N TYR A 168 13.53 -6.64 -4.08
CA TYR A 168 13.97 -8.02 -4.20
C TYR A 168 13.56 -8.65 -5.53
N LEU A 169 12.32 -8.43 -5.98
CA LEU A 169 11.81 -8.92 -7.27
C LEU A 169 12.59 -8.32 -8.45
N GLN A 170 12.95 -7.02 -8.38
CA GLN A 170 13.83 -6.41 -9.38
C GLN A 170 15.20 -7.09 -9.42
N ALA A 171 15.81 -7.31 -8.25
CA ALA A 171 17.14 -7.89 -8.16
C ALA A 171 17.18 -9.33 -8.72
N ILE A 172 16.25 -10.19 -8.29
CA ILE A 172 16.24 -11.60 -8.71
C ILE A 172 15.79 -11.81 -10.15
N SER A 173 15.06 -10.85 -10.74
CA SER A 173 14.65 -10.89 -12.16
C SER A 173 15.72 -10.37 -13.12
N GLY A 174 16.83 -9.84 -12.59
CA GLY A 174 17.87 -9.20 -13.41
C GLY A 174 17.35 -7.92 -14.05
N ASN A 175 16.68 -7.06 -13.26
CA ASN A 175 16.09 -5.80 -13.71
C ASN A 175 14.97 -5.96 -14.75
N ARG A 176 14.10 -6.98 -14.59
CA ARG A 176 12.93 -7.24 -15.45
C ARG A 176 11.61 -7.15 -14.70
N LEU A 177 11.53 -6.25 -13.72
CA LEU A 177 10.37 -6.10 -12.84
C LEU A 177 9.07 -5.83 -13.62
N ALA A 178 9.12 -5.07 -14.72
CA ALA A 178 7.97 -4.79 -15.59
C ALA A 178 7.49 -6.00 -16.42
N CYS A 179 8.29 -7.07 -16.49
CA CYS A 179 7.96 -8.32 -17.19
C CYS A 179 7.44 -9.41 -16.26
N LEU A 180 7.50 -9.20 -14.93
CA LEU A 180 6.99 -10.18 -13.98
C LEU A 180 5.46 -10.18 -13.93
N ALA A 181 4.88 -11.38 -14.01
CA ALA A 181 3.47 -11.60 -13.70
C ALA A 181 3.28 -11.66 -12.18
N LEU A 182 2.78 -10.57 -11.62
CA LEU A 182 2.63 -10.38 -10.17
C LEU A 182 1.16 -10.38 -9.74
N GLU A 183 0.94 -10.39 -8.44
CA GLU A 183 -0.35 -10.13 -7.83
C GLU A 183 -0.19 -9.33 -6.53
N LEU A 184 -1.11 -8.40 -6.29
CA LEU A 184 -1.32 -7.84 -4.96
C LEU A 184 -2.08 -8.86 -4.13
N ARG A 185 -1.65 -9.11 -2.89
CA ARG A 185 -2.33 -10.02 -1.97
C ARG A 185 -2.58 -9.33 -0.64
N LEU A 186 -3.79 -9.50 -0.13
CA LEU A 186 -4.13 -9.07 1.23
C LEU A 186 -3.63 -10.09 2.25
N ARG A 187 -2.87 -9.64 3.24
CA ARG A 187 -2.32 -10.45 4.33
C ARG A 187 -2.87 -9.98 5.66
N GLY A 188 -3.24 -10.91 6.53
CA GLY A 188 -3.63 -10.63 7.91
C GLY A 188 -2.45 -10.79 8.87
N LYS A 189 -2.33 -9.87 9.84
CA LYS A 189 -1.40 -9.98 10.98
C LYS A 189 -2.05 -9.41 12.24
N SER A 190 -1.82 -10.05 13.39
CA SER A 190 -2.10 -9.45 14.70
C SER A 190 -0.82 -8.84 15.27
N THR A 191 -0.92 -7.66 15.87
CA THR A 191 0.23 -6.98 16.50
C THR A 191 -0.11 -6.64 17.95
N ARG A 192 0.91 -6.44 18.80
CA ARG A 192 0.68 -5.94 20.17
C ARG A 192 -0.05 -4.60 20.18
N GLN A 193 0.26 -3.73 19.22
CA GLN A 193 -0.39 -2.42 19.04
C GLN A 193 -1.86 -2.52 18.59
N SER A 194 -2.30 -3.66 18.07
CA SER A 194 -3.70 -3.87 17.68
C SER A 194 -4.54 -4.55 18.75
N HIS A 195 -4.01 -4.74 19.96
CA HIS A 195 -4.70 -5.41 21.07
C HIS A 195 -5.32 -6.77 20.67
N GLY A 196 -4.70 -7.47 19.72
CA GLY A 196 -5.17 -8.76 19.21
C GLY A 196 -6.09 -8.69 17.99
N SER A 197 -6.63 -7.52 17.64
CA SER A 197 -7.45 -7.36 16.43
C SER A 197 -6.63 -7.61 15.16
N PRO A 198 -7.17 -8.34 14.17
CA PRO A 198 -6.48 -8.60 12.91
C PRO A 198 -6.32 -7.29 12.11
N ILE A 199 -5.09 -7.01 11.66
CA ILE A 199 -4.79 -5.93 10.73
C ILE A 199 -4.49 -6.55 9.36
N PHE A 200 -5.07 -5.96 8.33
CA PHE A 200 -4.75 -6.30 6.94
C PHE A 200 -3.72 -5.34 6.35
N TYR A 201 -2.80 -5.89 5.55
CA TYR A 201 -1.81 -5.13 4.79
C TYR A 201 -1.64 -5.75 3.40
N VAL A 202 -1.10 -4.96 2.47
CA VAL A 202 -0.88 -5.38 1.09
C VAL A 202 0.54 -5.90 0.92
N ASP A 203 0.65 -7.07 0.31
CA ASP A 203 1.89 -7.72 -0.13
C ASP A 203 1.87 -7.83 -1.66
N ILE A 204 3.04 -7.98 -2.28
CA ILE A 204 3.18 -8.22 -3.72
C ILE A 204 4.01 -9.49 -3.92
N THR A 205 3.47 -10.44 -4.67
CA THR A 205 4.10 -11.74 -4.92
C THR A 205 3.99 -12.10 -6.40
N VAL A 206 4.74 -13.13 -6.83
CA VAL A 206 4.40 -13.84 -8.07
C VAL A 206 2.98 -14.39 -7.98
N ARG A 207 2.33 -14.58 -9.13
CA ARG A 207 0.96 -15.09 -9.19
C ARG A 207 0.82 -16.44 -8.49
N ASN A 208 -0.34 -16.66 -7.87
CA ASN A 208 -0.61 -17.90 -7.17
C ASN A 208 -0.47 -19.12 -8.12
N GLY A 209 0.13 -20.20 -7.62
CA GLY A 209 0.35 -21.42 -8.39
C GLY A 209 1.51 -21.37 -9.38
N VAL A 210 2.22 -20.24 -9.51
CA VAL A 210 3.42 -20.13 -10.34
C VAL A 210 4.67 -20.21 -9.47
N ALA A 211 5.55 -21.18 -9.77
CA ALA A 211 6.86 -21.26 -9.13
C ALA A 211 7.71 -20.04 -9.47
N LEU A 212 8.56 -19.60 -8.54
CA LEU A 212 9.36 -18.39 -8.72
C LEU A 212 10.27 -18.51 -9.94
N GLU A 213 10.94 -19.65 -10.10
CA GLU A 213 11.86 -19.96 -11.19
C GLU A 213 11.15 -19.87 -12.56
N LEU A 214 9.92 -20.41 -12.63
CA LEU A 214 9.10 -20.32 -13.83
C LEU A 214 8.69 -18.88 -14.14
N ALA A 215 8.31 -18.10 -13.12
CA ALA A 215 7.99 -16.68 -13.31
C ALA A 215 9.20 -15.87 -13.81
N LEU A 216 10.42 -16.20 -13.34
CA LEU A 216 11.66 -15.58 -13.81
C LEU A 216 11.97 -15.96 -15.26
N GLN A 217 11.77 -17.22 -15.64
CA GLN A 217 11.91 -17.67 -17.02
C GLN A 217 10.92 -16.94 -17.94
N GLN A 218 9.64 -16.90 -17.57
CA GLN A 218 8.60 -16.19 -18.34
C GLN A 218 8.89 -14.70 -18.48
N ALA A 219 9.41 -14.05 -17.42
CA ALA A 219 9.79 -12.65 -17.48
C ALA A 219 10.95 -12.40 -18.44
N ARG A 220 11.90 -13.33 -18.54
CA ARG A 220 13.00 -13.27 -19.52
C ARG A 220 12.48 -13.43 -20.95
N GLU A 221 11.64 -14.43 -21.20
CA GLU A 221 11.04 -14.66 -22.53
C GLU A 221 10.21 -13.45 -22.99
N LEU A 222 9.45 -12.84 -22.08
CA LEU A 222 8.68 -11.63 -22.36
C LEU A 222 9.57 -10.41 -22.65
N ASP A 223 10.68 -10.25 -21.92
CA ASP A 223 11.66 -9.19 -22.16
C ASP A 223 12.29 -9.34 -23.56
N GLU A 224 12.71 -10.55 -23.94
CA GLU A 224 13.25 -10.84 -25.27
C GLU A 224 12.21 -10.55 -26.38
N LEU A 225 10.95 -10.93 -26.17
CA LEU A 225 9.86 -10.64 -27.11
C LEU A 225 9.58 -9.14 -27.24
N ARG A 226 9.58 -8.40 -26.12
CA ARG A 226 9.37 -6.94 -26.08
C ARG A 226 10.49 -6.21 -26.81
N GLN A 227 11.74 -6.60 -26.59
CA GLN A 227 12.87 -6.02 -27.30
C GLN A 227 12.77 -6.28 -28.80
N ALA A 228 12.40 -7.50 -29.20
CA ALA A 228 12.19 -7.84 -30.61
C ALA A 228 11.05 -7.05 -31.28
N SER A 229 10.03 -6.64 -30.53
CA SER A 229 8.94 -5.80 -31.03
C SER A 229 9.22 -4.29 -30.96
N GLY A 230 10.39 -3.87 -30.49
CA GLY A 230 10.80 -2.48 -30.39
C GLY A 230 10.34 -1.76 -29.12
N PHE A 231 9.91 -2.48 -28.09
CA PHE A 231 9.54 -1.90 -26.80
C PHE A 231 10.79 -1.51 -26.00
N ASP A 232 11.03 -0.21 -25.85
CA ASP A 232 12.17 0.33 -25.10
C ASP A 232 11.81 0.64 -23.65
N GLN A 233 12.00 -0.35 -22.78
CA GLN A 233 11.75 -0.23 -21.35
C GLN A 233 12.73 0.75 -20.66
N ALA A 234 13.98 0.85 -21.14
CA ALA A 234 14.97 1.72 -20.53
C ALA A 234 14.66 3.20 -20.82
N ALA A 235 14.24 3.53 -22.05
CA ALA A 235 13.77 4.85 -22.40
C ALA A 235 12.48 5.23 -21.67
N LEU A 236 11.57 4.27 -21.46
CA LEU A 236 10.35 4.48 -20.68
C LEU A 236 10.67 4.83 -19.21
N ASP A 237 11.54 4.04 -18.56
CA ASP A 237 11.98 4.30 -17.19
C ASP A 237 12.71 5.66 -17.07
N ALA A 238 13.57 6.01 -18.03
CA ALA A 238 14.29 7.28 -18.05
C ALA A 238 13.33 8.48 -18.21
N THR A 239 12.36 8.37 -19.11
CA THR A 239 11.34 9.39 -19.34
C THR A 239 10.47 9.59 -18.09
N ALA A 240 10.09 8.50 -17.43
CA ALA A 240 9.32 8.56 -16.19
C ALA A 240 10.12 9.23 -15.06
N ARG A 241 11.42 8.92 -14.89
CA ARG A 241 12.28 9.62 -13.91
C ARG A 241 12.26 11.13 -14.10
N LEU A 242 12.43 11.58 -15.34
CA LEU A 242 12.38 13.01 -15.68
C LEU A 242 10.97 13.60 -15.45
N GLY A 243 9.93 12.85 -15.79
CA GLY A 243 8.54 13.22 -15.57
C GLY A 243 8.21 13.46 -14.10
N PHE A 244 8.55 12.51 -13.23
CA PHE A 244 8.37 12.64 -11.79
C PHE A 244 9.19 13.81 -11.22
N ALA A 245 10.44 13.98 -11.66
CA ALA A 245 11.30 15.07 -11.20
C ALA A 245 10.85 16.48 -11.65
N ASN A 246 9.91 16.58 -12.61
CA ASN A 246 9.44 17.86 -13.14
C ASN A 246 8.51 18.62 -12.18
N GLY A 247 7.91 17.95 -11.19
CA GLY A 247 7.06 18.56 -10.17
C GLY A 247 7.49 18.22 -8.75
N ALA A 248 7.22 19.14 -7.81
CA ALA A 248 7.54 18.92 -6.40
C ALA A 248 6.47 18.10 -5.65
N PHE A 249 5.25 18.03 -6.20
CA PHE A 249 4.12 17.29 -5.65
C PHE A 249 3.38 16.58 -6.78
N GLU A 250 2.96 15.34 -6.54
CA GLU A 250 2.16 14.55 -7.48
C GLU A 250 0.64 14.71 -7.28
N ASP A 251 0.20 15.12 -6.08
CA ASP A 251 -1.23 15.17 -5.74
C ASP A 251 -1.92 16.34 -6.47
N SER A 252 -3.02 16.02 -7.15
CA SER A 252 -3.90 17.02 -7.78
C SER A 252 -4.96 17.54 -6.79
N GLU A 253 -5.60 18.66 -7.14
CA GLU A 253 -6.65 19.26 -6.29
C GLU A 253 -7.85 18.33 -6.08
N ASP A 254 -8.13 17.47 -7.07
CA ASP A 254 -9.26 16.54 -7.07
C ASP A 254 -9.11 15.39 -6.06
N GLU A 255 -7.89 15.16 -5.57
CA GLU A 255 -7.60 14.08 -4.62
C GLU A 255 -7.63 14.54 -3.16
N GLY A 256 -7.70 15.86 -2.92
CA GLY A 256 -7.61 16.47 -1.60
C GLY A 256 -8.65 15.95 -0.62
N ASN A 257 -9.92 15.85 -1.03
CA ASN A 257 -11.00 15.39 -0.13
C ASN A 257 -10.80 13.93 0.33
N ALA A 258 -10.36 13.04 -0.57
CA ALA A 258 -10.08 11.65 -0.21
C ALA A 258 -8.86 11.55 0.72
N ILE A 259 -7.85 12.39 0.50
CA ILE A 259 -6.67 12.47 1.37
C ILE A 259 -7.06 12.97 2.76
N VAL A 260 -7.92 13.99 2.88
CA VAL A 260 -8.39 14.50 4.19
C VAL A 260 -9.10 13.39 4.97
N ASP A 261 -10.03 12.68 4.33
CA ASP A 261 -10.78 11.56 4.94
C ASP A 261 -9.84 10.45 5.44
N GLU A 262 -8.75 10.16 4.72
CA GLU A 262 -7.76 9.14 5.08
C GLU A 262 -6.76 9.60 6.15
N PHE A 263 -6.32 10.86 6.12
CA PHE A 263 -5.23 11.37 6.96
C PHE A 263 -5.69 11.95 8.29
N PHE A 264 -6.91 12.51 8.34
CA PHE A 264 -7.48 13.19 9.50
C PHE A 264 -8.81 12.58 9.94
N PRO A 265 -8.84 11.27 10.29
CA PRO A 265 -10.03 10.69 10.89
C PRO A 265 -10.37 11.44 12.17
N ALA A 266 -11.64 11.78 12.37
CA ALA A 266 -12.10 12.42 13.60
C ALA A 266 -11.67 11.60 14.82
N PRO A 267 -11.25 12.24 15.94
CA PRO A 267 -10.88 11.51 17.14
C PRO A 267 -12.07 10.64 17.57
N SER A 268 -11.84 9.34 17.64
CA SER A 268 -12.75 8.40 18.29
C SER A 268 -12.89 8.85 19.74
N THR A 269 -14.11 9.08 20.21
CA THR A 269 -14.39 9.39 21.62
C THR A 269 -14.17 8.20 22.56
N ASP A 270 -13.62 7.10 22.07
CA ASP A 270 -13.05 6.05 22.91
C ASP A 270 -11.66 6.47 23.36
N THR A 271 -11.62 7.20 24.47
CA THR A 271 -10.39 7.53 25.18
C THR A 271 -9.85 6.25 25.83
N PRO A 272 -8.68 5.70 25.46
CA PRO A 272 -7.95 4.86 26.39
C PRO A 272 -7.27 5.83 27.37
N ALA A 273 -7.77 5.88 28.60
CA ALA A 273 -7.14 6.62 29.68
C ALA A 273 -5.63 6.27 29.72
N GLN A 274 -4.79 7.28 29.49
CA GLN A 274 -3.36 7.20 29.79
C GLN A 274 -3.21 7.09 31.31
N ALA A 275 -3.17 5.86 31.82
CA ALA A 275 -2.72 5.59 33.17
C ALA A 275 -1.19 5.52 33.16
N LEU A 276 -0.56 6.62 33.58
CA LEU A 276 0.79 6.62 34.15
C LEU A 276 0.81 5.64 35.33
N SER A 277 1.53 4.53 35.21
CA SER A 277 1.76 3.62 36.33
C SER A 277 3.25 3.43 36.59
N GLN A 278 3.70 4.06 37.69
CA GLN A 278 4.93 3.74 38.39
C GLN A 278 4.86 2.31 38.95
N PRO A 279 6.00 1.61 39.10
CA PRO A 279 6.02 0.22 39.54
C PRO A 279 5.87 0.13 41.06
N LYS A 280 4.88 -0.63 41.54
CA LYS A 280 4.86 -1.15 42.92
C LYS A 280 4.84 -2.67 42.89
N HIS A 281 5.83 -3.25 43.55
CA HIS A 281 5.96 -4.66 43.82
C HIS A 281 4.83 -5.16 44.74
N SER A 282 4.25 -6.31 44.39
CA SER A 282 3.67 -7.24 45.36
C SER A 282 3.67 -8.68 44.79
N ALA A 283 3.97 -9.63 45.68
CA ALA A 283 4.20 -11.05 45.41
C ALA A 283 2.91 -11.85 45.14
N PRO A 284 2.99 -13.08 44.59
CA PRO A 284 1.83 -13.81 44.06
C PRO A 284 1.23 -14.81 45.07
N LEU A 285 -0.10 -15.02 44.98
CA LEU A 285 -0.82 -16.18 45.52
C LEU A 285 -1.75 -16.80 44.45
N PRO A 286 -2.16 -18.08 44.58
CA PRO A 286 -2.28 -19.00 43.44
C PRO A 286 -3.70 -19.37 42.96
N THR A 287 -3.73 -19.82 41.70
CA THR A 287 -4.54 -20.87 41.04
C THR A 287 -6.08 -20.88 41.07
N SER A 288 -6.67 -20.82 39.85
CA SER A 288 -7.73 -21.69 39.30
C SER A 288 -8.00 -21.18 37.87
N GLY A 289 -7.75 -21.89 36.77
CA GLY A 289 -8.36 -23.15 36.38
C GLY A 289 -9.28 -22.93 35.17
N LYS A 290 -8.70 -22.85 33.95
CA LYS A 290 -9.32 -23.15 32.62
C LYS A 290 -8.24 -23.06 31.54
N SER A 291 -7.74 -24.22 31.11
CA SER A 291 -6.78 -24.37 30.01
C SER A 291 -7.47 -24.03 28.68
N HIS A 292 -7.32 -22.80 28.20
CA HIS A 292 -7.57 -22.49 26.80
C HIS A 292 -6.38 -22.97 25.97
N SER A 293 -6.63 -23.84 24.99
CA SER A 293 -5.62 -24.33 24.06
C SER A 293 -4.95 -23.15 23.36
N THR A 294 -3.62 -23.18 23.31
CA THR A 294 -2.84 -22.11 22.68
C THR A 294 -2.84 -22.28 21.16
N LEU A 295 -2.67 -21.20 20.42
CA LEU A 295 -2.60 -21.24 18.96
C LEU A 295 -1.49 -22.20 18.47
N SER A 296 -0.41 -22.33 19.25
CA SER A 296 0.65 -23.32 19.06
C SER A 296 0.16 -24.77 19.16
N SER A 297 -0.75 -25.10 20.07
CA SER A 297 -1.30 -26.46 20.16
C SER A 297 -2.27 -26.76 19.02
N LEU A 298 -3.04 -25.77 18.57
CA LEU A 298 -3.95 -25.92 17.42
C LEU A 298 -3.18 -26.08 16.09
N LEU A 299 -2.06 -25.36 15.94
CA LEU A 299 -1.20 -25.50 14.76
C LEU A 299 -0.47 -26.85 14.73
N LYS A 300 -0.02 -27.36 15.89
CA LYS A 300 0.57 -28.71 15.98
C LYS A 300 -0.45 -29.80 15.66
N GLN A 301 -1.66 -29.73 16.22
CA GLN A 301 -2.74 -30.67 15.90
C GLN A 301 -3.10 -30.65 14.41
N ARG A 302 -3.11 -29.47 13.77
CA ARG A 302 -3.39 -29.35 12.34
C ARG A 302 -2.25 -29.87 11.46
N ALA A 303 -1.00 -29.76 11.92
CA ALA A 303 0.15 -30.34 11.23
C ALA A 303 0.15 -31.87 11.34
N GLU A 304 -0.14 -32.41 12.54
CA GLU A 304 -0.23 -33.86 12.80
C GLU A 304 -1.39 -34.52 12.02
N ALA A 305 -2.54 -33.86 11.94
CA ALA A 305 -3.67 -34.33 11.13
C ALA A 305 -3.34 -34.41 9.62
N ARG A 306 -2.53 -33.48 9.10
CA ARG A 306 -2.09 -33.48 7.70
C ARG A 306 -1.06 -34.57 7.39
N SER A 307 -0.27 -35.00 8.38
CA SER A 307 0.70 -36.09 8.22
C SER A 307 0.03 -37.47 8.16
N LEU A 308 -1.17 -37.60 8.73
CA LEU A 308 -1.94 -38.85 8.73
C LEU A 308 -2.76 -39.05 7.44
N GLU A 309 -3.08 -37.97 6.72
CA GLU A 309 -3.84 -38.03 5.46
C GLU A 309 -2.97 -38.32 4.22
N ASN A 310 -1.64 -38.30 4.34
CA ASN A 310 -0.71 -38.68 3.26
C ASN A 310 0.55 -39.35 3.84
N PRO A 311 0.53 -40.69 4.06
CA PRO A 311 1.76 -41.40 4.37
C PRO A 311 2.67 -41.42 3.14
N PRO A 312 4.00 -41.24 3.29
CA PRO A 312 4.92 -41.44 2.18
C PRO A 312 4.92 -42.91 1.75
N ALA A 313 5.02 -43.14 0.43
CA ALA A 313 5.22 -44.45 -0.16
C ALA A 313 6.61 -45.02 0.16
#